data_AF-A0A8D8W2K4-F1
#
_entry.id   AF-A0A8D8W2K4-F1
#
_cell.length_a   1.000
_cell.length_b   1.000
_cell.length_c   1.000
_cell.angle_alpha   90.00
_cell.angle_beta   90.00
_cell.angle_gamma   90.00
#
_symmetry.space_group_name_H-M   'P 1'
#
loop_
_entity.id
_entity.type
_entity.pdbx_description
1 polymer ?
#
loop_
_entity_poly.entity_id
_entity_poly.type
_entity_poly.pdbx_seq_one_letter_code
_entity_poly.pdbx_strand_id
1 'polypeptide(L)'
;MSVAAFADIVTGPLASYIALSNKIGGDVAAHAKLVSEAFQAQQQFLTVASQSKDPGSGDKMRLLQPTSDKISAIQALREKNRASPFFNHLSAISESIPALGWVTVASTPAPYVKEMNDAGQFYTNRVLKEWKEKNKTHVDWTKAWIETLTELQKFIRQHHTTGLVWSGTGTVAAPPPPPPPKKKKKKKKREKGWFLSGENMYELVRRDQLYKFLL
;
A
#
# COMPACT_ATOMS: atom_id res chain seq x y z
N MET A 1 22.64 1.21 14.26
CA MET A 1 21.88 -0.03 14.55
C MET A 1 20.38 0.23 14.48
N SER A 2 19.82 0.43 13.28
CA SER A 2 18.36 0.58 13.05
C SER A 2 17.74 -0.68 12.45
N VAL A 3 18.49 -1.44 11.65
CA VAL A 3 17.98 -2.66 10.99
C VAL A 3 17.64 -3.77 11.99
N ALA A 4 18.42 -3.94 13.06
CA ALA A 4 18.16 -4.92 14.11
C ALA A 4 16.85 -4.62 14.86
N ALA A 5 16.65 -3.36 15.27
CA ALA A 5 15.43 -2.95 15.95
C ALA A 5 14.18 -3.13 15.09
N PHE A 6 14.27 -2.93 13.76
CA PHE A 6 13.17 -3.27 12.86
C PHE A 6 12.96 -4.78 12.73
N ALA A 7 14.04 -5.57 12.74
CA ALA A 7 13.93 -7.03 12.74
C ALA A 7 13.20 -7.55 13.98
N ASP A 8 13.41 -6.94 15.16
CA ASP A 8 12.69 -7.29 16.39
C ASP A 8 11.17 -7.11 16.26
N ILE A 9 10.71 -6.07 15.54
CA ILE A 9 9.29 -5.88 15.22
C ILE A 9 8.78 -7.03 14.34
N VAL A 10 9.56 -7.41 13.32
CA VAL A 10 9.21 -8.46 12.37
C VAL A 10 9.12 -9.83 13.06
N THR A 11 10.07 -10.16 13.94
CA THR A 11 10.14 -11.44 14.64
C THR A 11 9.29 -11.48 15.91
N GLY A 12 8.87 -10.34 16.44
CA GLY A 12 8.06 -10.23 17.65
C GLY A 12 6.55 -10.03 17.35
N PRO A 13 6.03 -8.80 17.47
CA PRO A 13 4.59 -8.54 17.36
C PRO A 13 4.03 -8.87 15.97
N LEU A 14 4.78 -8.63 14.88
CA LEU A 14 4.32 -8.96 13.54
C LEU A 14 4.21 -10.49 13.35
N ALA A 15 5.20 -11.26 13.79
CA ALA A 15 5.15 -12.72 13.73
C ALA A 15 3.95 -13.28 14.51
N SER A 16 3.65 -12.70 15.67
CA SER A 16 2.48 -13.04 16.47
C SER A 16 1.17 -12.74 15.74
N TYR A 17 1.07 -11.57 15.10
CA TYR A 17 -0.06 -11.19 14.23
C TYR A 17 -0.24 -12.19 13.07
N ILE A 18 0.84 -12.56 12.38
CA ILE A 18 0.79 -13.51 11.25
C ILE A 18 0.31 -14.88 11.73
N ALA A 19 0.85 -15.37 12.86
CA ALA A 19 0.46 -16.66 13.43
C ALA A 19 -1.03 -16.69 13.80
N LEU A 20 -1.54 -15.62 14.43
CA LEU A 20 -2.96 -15.49 14.77
C LEU A 20 -3.84 -15.37 13.52
N SER A 21 -3.38 -14.65 12.50
CA SER A 21 -4.07 -14.53 11.21
C SER A 21 -4.22 -15.89 10.52
N ASN A 22 -3.17 -16.72 10.56
CA ASN A 22 -3.21 -18.07 10.03
C ASN A 22 -4.16 -18.99 10.82
N LYS A 23 -4.25 -18.81 12.14
CA LYS A 23 -5.24 -19.53 12.98
C LYS A 23 -6.67 -19.13 12.66
N ILE A 24 -6.93 -17.86 12.35
CA ILE A 24 -8.25 -17.39 11.91
C ILE A 24 -8.58 -17.95 10.52
N GLY A 25 -7.59 -17.97 9.62
CA GLY A 25 -7.74 -18.55 8.28
C GLY A 25 -8.46 -17.63 7.29
N GLY A 26 -8.88 -18.21 6.16
CA GLY A 26 -9.64 -17.53 5.11
C GLY A 26 -8.95 -16.25 4.59
N ASP A 27 -9.77 -15.21 4.39
CA ASP A 27 -9.29 -13.91 3.89
C ASP A 27 -8.27 -13.27 4.84
N VAL A 28 -8.37 -13.51 6.15
CA VAL A 28 -7.45 -12.92 7.14
C VAL A 28 -6.04 -13.47 6.98
N ALA A 29 -5.90 -14.79 6.78
CA ALA A 29 -4.61 -15.42 6.51
C ALA A 29 -4.02 -14.95 5.16
N ALA A 30 -4.84 -14.89 4.11
CA ALA A 30 -4.41 -14.41 2.80
C ALA A 30 -3.93 -12.95 2.86
N HIS A 31 -4.63 -12.11 3.62
CA HIS A 31 -4.28 -10.72 3.83
C HIS A 31 -2.98 -10.57 4.64
N ALA A 32 -2.81 -11.37 5.70
CA ALA A 32 -1.60 -11.36 6.52
C ALA A 32 -0.34 -11.79 5.76
N LYS A 33 -0.47 -12.68 4.76
CA LYS A 33 0.65 -13.00 3.86
C LYS A 33 1.15 -11.77 3.11
N LEU A 34 0.25 -10.96 2.55
CA LEU A 34 0.63 -9.72 1.87
C LEU A 34 1.28 -8.71 2.83
N VAL A 35 0.77 -8.61 4.07
CA VAL A 35 1.38 -7.78 5.12
C VAL A 35 2.81 -8.23 5.42
N SER A 36 3.04 -9.55 5.56
CA SER A 36 4.38 -10.10 5.78
C SER A 36 5.33 -9.72 4.63
N GLU A 37 4.89 -9.87 3.38
CA GLU A 37 5.66 -9.46 2.20
C GLU A 37 5.94 -7.95 2.17
N ALA A 38 5.00 -7.11 2.63
CA ALA A 38 5.21 -5.66 2.73
C ALA A 38 6.28 -5.28 3.76
N PHE A 39 6.27 -5.91 4.94
CA PHE A 39 7.28 -5.70 5.97
C PHE A 39 8.67 -6.22 5.56
N GLN A 40 8.72 -7.34 4.84
CA GLN A 40 9.97 -7.85 4.25
C GLN A 40 10.56 -6.88 3.23
N ALA A 41 9.73 -6.35 2.31
CA ALA A 41 10.16 -5.33 1.37
C ALA A 41 10.66 -4.07 2.09
N GLN A 42 9.97 -3.64 3.14
CA GLN A 42 10.39 -2.51 3.96
C GLN A 42 11.72 -2.75 4.68
N GLN A 43 11.94 -3.96 5.21
CA GLN A 43 13.20 -4.34 5.84
C GLN A 43 14.37 -4.29 4.85
N GLN A 44 14.16 -4.79 3.62
CA GLN A 44 15.14 -4.71 2.55
C GLN A 44 15.48 -3.24 2.22
N PHE A 45 14.46 -2.39 2.11
CA PHE A 45 14.64 -0.96 1.89
C PHE A 45 15.45 -0.29 3.02
N LEU A 46 15.12 -0.57 4.29
CA LEU A 46 15.85 -0.03 5.45
C LEU A 46 17.30 -0.54 5.51
N THR A 47 17.54 -1.79 5.08
CA THR A 47 18.88 -2.35 4.97
C THR A 47 19.71 -1.57 3.95
N VAL A 48 19.16 -1.33 2.76
CA VAL A 48 19.79 -0.49 1.73
C VAL A 48 20.08 0.92 2.28
N ALA A 49 19.11 1.54 2.95
CA ALA A 49 19.29 2.87 3.53
C ALA A 49 20.42 2.92 4.59
N SER A 50 20.57 1.84 5.37
CA SER A 50 21.62 1.72 6.39
C SER A 50 23.03 1.49 5.84
N GLN A 51 23.18 1.23 4.54
CA GLN A 51 24.45 0.90 3.88
C GLN A 51 24.81 1.86 2.74
N SER A 52 23.94 2.81 2.44
CA SER A 52 24.04 3.65 1.24
C SER A 52 23.93 5.13 1.54
N LYS A 53 24.42 5.94 0.61
CA LYS A 53 24.08 7.36 0.53
C LYS A 53 22.65 7.53 0.02
N ASP A 54 22.03 8.62 0.47
CA ASP A 54 20.75 9.09 -0.03
C ASP A 54 20.78 9.20 -1.57
N PRO A 55 19.93 8.46 -2.30
CA PRO A 55 19.97 8.43 -3.76
C PRO A 55 19.11 9.52 -4.41
N GLY A 56 18.54 10.44 -3.64
CA GLY A 56 17.63 11.47 -4.14
C GLY A 56 16.21 10.95 -4.40
N SER A 57 15.28 11.87 -4.68
CA SER A 57 13.83 11.58 -4.69
C SER A 57 13.41 10.51 -5.70
N GLY A 58 13.93 10.57 -6.94
CA GLY A 58 13.55 9.64 -8.01
C GLY A 58 13.96 8.19 -7.73
N ASP A 59 15.17 7.96 -7.26
CA ASP A 59 15.68 6.63 -6.93
C ASP A 59 15.07 6.06 -5.66
N LYS A 60 14.81 6.91 -4.65
CA LYS A 60 14.07 6.50 -3.45
C LYS A 60 12.70 5.92 -3.80
N MET A 61 11.94 6.57 -4.67
CA MET A 61 10.61 6.08 -5.04
C MET A 61 10.70 4.71 -5.74
N ARG A 62 11.71 4.51 -6.60
CA ARG A 62 11.95 3.22 -7.24
C ARG A 62 12.30 2.11 -6.23
N LEU A 63 13.13 2.43 -5.24
CA LEU A 63 13.48 1.50 -4.15
C LEU A 63 12.28 1.17 -3.25
N LEU A 64 11.33 2.10 -3.10
CA LEU A 64 10.10 1.91 -2.31
C LEU A 64 8.95 1.25 -3.06
N GLN A 65 9.05 1.13 -4.39
CA GLN A 65 8.00 0.55 -5.22
C GLN A 65 7.53 -0.83 -4.73
N PRO A 66 8.41 -1.77 -4.30
CA PRO A 66 7.96 -3.05 -3.78
C PRO A 66 7.05 -2.94 -2.56
N THR A 67 7.36 -2.05 -1.60
CA THR A 67 6.48 -1.80 -0.45
C THR A 67 5.16 -1.19 -0.90
N SER A 68 5.20 -0.20 -1.79
CA SER A 68 4.00 0.49 -2.30
C SER A 68 3.04 -0.45 -3.04
N ASP A 69 3.58 -1.36 -3.86
CA ASP A 69 2.81 -2.37 -4.58
C ASP A 69 2.10 -3.32 -3.61
N LYS A 70 2.77 -3.71 -2.51
CA LYS A 70 2.16 -4.56 -1.47
C LYS A 70 1.09 -3.84 -0.68
N ILE A 71 1.31 -2.57 -0.30
CA ILE A 71 0.27 -1.74 0.33
C ILE A 71 -0.97 -1.68 -0.55
N SER A 72 -0.79 -1.42 -1.85
CA SER A 72 -1.89 -1.36 -2.81
C SER A 72 -2.61 -2.70 -2.96
N ALA A 73 -1.87 -3.82 -2.97
CA ALA A 73 -2.44 -5.16 -3.04
C ALA A 73 -3.29 -5.51 -1.80
N ILE A 74 -2.85 -5.09 -0.61
CA ILE A 74 -3.57 -5.25 0.66
C ILE A 74 -4.91 -4.51 0.59
N GLN A 75 -4.88 -3.23 0.22
CA GLN A 75 -6.09 -2.42 0.07
C GLN A 75 -7.05 -3.01 -0.99
N ALA A 76 -6.53 -3.43 -2.13
CA ALA A 76 -7.32 -4.07 -3.19
C ALA A 76 -7.94 -5.40 -2.75
N LEU A 77 -7.26 -6.18 -1.90
CA LEU A 77 -7.81 -7.44 -1.37
C LEU A 77 -9.05 -7.17 -0.52
N ARG A 78 -9.01 -6.17 0.37
CA ARG A 78 -10.20 -5.75 1.13
C ARG A 78 -11.33 -5.31 0.19
N GLU A 79 -11.03 -4.47 -0.79
CA GLU A 79 -12.05 -3.94 -1.71
C GLU A 79 -12.76 -5.02 -2.52
N LYS A 80 -12.05 -6.09 -2.88
CA LYS A 80 -12.62 -7.26 -3.58
C LYS A 80 -13.46 -8.14 -2.66
N ASN A 81 -13.17 -8.15 -1.36
CA ASN A 81 -13.80 -9.03 -0.38
C ASN A 81 -14.75 -8.27 0.56
N ARG A 82 -15.56 -7.34 0.03
CA ARG A 82 -16.52 -6.54 0.81
C ARG A 82 -17.59 -7.38 1.53
N ALA A 83 -17.90 -8.57 1.01
CA ALA A 83 -18.85 -9.50 1.62
C ALA A 83 -18.20 -10.45 2.66
N SER A 84 -16.90 -10.32 2.93
CA SER A 84 -16.20 -11.19 3.86
C SER A 84 -16.80 -11.08 5.28
N PRO A 85 -17.02 -12.21 5.99
CA PRO A 85 -17.40 -12.15 7.41
C PRO A 85 -16.31 -11.50 8.27
N PHE A 86 -15.07 -11.42 7.76
CA PHE A 86 -13.94 -10.78 8.43
C PHE A 86 -13.66 -9.38 7.89
N PHE A 87 -14.62 -8.70 7.27
CA PHE A 87 -14.41 -7.38 6.66
C PHE A 87 -13.82 -6.33 7.62
N ASN A 88 -14.19 -6.36 8.91
CA ASN A 88 -13.58 -5.48 9.92
C ASN A 88 -12.09 -5.78 10.15
N HIS A 89 -11.65 -7.04 10.05
CA HIS A 89 -10.24 -7.40 10.11
C HIS A 89 -9.50 -6.86 8.89
N LEU A 90 -10.05 -7.07 7.69
CA LEU A 90 -9.47 -6.57 6.45
C LEU A 90 -9.39 -5.03 6.43
N SER A 91 -10.41 -4.37 6.98
CA SER A 91 -10.46 -2.90 7.12
C SER A 91 -9.42 -2.39 8.11
N ALA A 92 -9.28 -3.01 9.29
CA ALA A 92 -8.27 -2.61 10.26
C ALA A 92 -6.87 -2.55 9.65
N ILE A 93 -6.52 -3.56 8.85
CA ILE A 93 -5.21 -3.64 8.19
C ILE A 93 -5.12 -2.66 7.01
N SER A 94 -6.11 -2.62 6.12
CA SER A 94 -6.03 -1.78 4.90
C SER A 94 -5.94 -0.29 5.19
N GLU A 95 -6.59 0.16 6.27
CA GLU A 95 -6.62 1.56 6.66
C GLU A 95 -5.40 1.97 7.49
N SER A 96 -4.64 1.01 8.04
CA SER A 96 -3.45 1.28 8.86
C SER A 96 -2.12 0.86 8.23
N ILE A 97 -2.12 -0.03 7.22
CA ILE A 97 -0.92 -0.45 6.49
C ILE A 97 -0.17 0.71 5.81
N PRO A 98 -0.80 1.84 5.41
CA PRO A 98 -0.05 2.99 4.90
C PRO A 98 0.99 3.53 5.89
N ALA A 99 0.94 3.14 7.18
CA ALA A 99 2.00 3.40 8.16
C ALA A 99 3.41 3.04 7.64
N LEU A 100 3.56 2.02 6.79
CA LEU A 100 4.85 1.67 6.18
C LEU A 100 5.40 2.76 5.24
N GLY A 101 4.55 3.70 4.80
CA GLY A 101 4.93 4.90 4.04
C GLY A 101 5.65 5.97 4.86
N TRP A 102 5.85 5.79 6.17
CA TRP A 102 6.54 6.77 7.04
C TRP A 102 7.92 7.19 6.51
N VAL A 103 8.59 6.32 5.75
CA VAL A 103 9.91 6.57 5.14
C VAL A 103 9.91 7.72 4.12
N THR A 104 8.74 8.15 3.66
CA THR A 104 8.57 9.33 2.80
C THR A 104 8.09 10.56 3.55
N VAL A 105 7.90 10.47 4.86
CA VAL A 105 7.41 11.57 5.72
C VAL A 105 8.59 12.28 6.36
N ALA A 106 8.72 13.57 6.06
CA ALA A 106 9.71 14.44 6.68
C ALA A 106 9.16 15.05 7.98
N SER A 107 10.04 15.34 8.93
CA SER A 107 9.78 16.06 10.19
C SER A 107 8.94 15.32 11.23
N THR A 108 7.89 14.59 10.84
CA THR A 108 6.93 13.97 11.77
C THR A 108 6.51 12.52 11.39
N PRO A 109 7.44 11.61 11.07
CA PRO A 109 7.09 10.23 10.70
C PRO A 109 6.43 9.42 11.84
N ALA A 110 6.80 9.65 13.10
CA ALA A 110 6.20 8.93 14.23
C ALA A 110 4.75 9.38 14.54
N PRO A 111 4.40 10.68 14.50
CA PRO A 111 3.00 11.12 14.47
C PRO A 111 2.20 10.51 13.32
N TYR A 112 2.75 10.47 12.10
CA TYR A 112 2.08 9.84 10.95
C TYR A 112 1.70 8.37 11.21
N VAL A 113 2.64 7.55 11.74
CA VAL A 113 2.33 6.16 12.08
C VAL A 113 1.25 6.06 13.16
N LYS A 114 1.18 7.02 14.09
CA LYS A 114 0.12 7.06 15.10
C LYS A 114 -1.26 7.24 14.46
N GLU A 115 -1.39 8.19 13.53
CA GLU A 115 -2.65 8.46 12.85
C GLU A 115 -3.14 7.23 12.07
N MET A 116 -2.22 6.54 11.40
CA MET A 116 -2.54 5.28 10.70
C MET A 116 -2.96 4.18 11.69
N ASN A 117 -2.31 4.09 12.86
CA ASN A 117 -2.70 3.16 13.91
C ASN A 117 -4.10 3.48 14.47
N ASP A 118 -4.40 4.75 14.76
CA ASP A 118 -5.71 5.19 15.24
C ASP A 118 -6.82 4.86 14.22
N ALA A 119 -6.55 5.02 12.92
CA ALA A 119 -7.45 4.62 11.83
C ALA A 119 -7.71 3.10 11.82
N GLY A 120 -6.67 2.29 11.98
CA GLY A 120 -6.82 0.83 12.15
C GLY A 120 -7.61 0.48 13.42
N GLN A 121 -7.38 1.21 14.50
CA GLN A 121 -7.99 0.96 15.81
C GLN A 121 -9.51 1.13 15.79
N PHE A 122 -10.04 2.06 14.97
CA PHE A 122 -11.48 2.18 14.75
C PHE A 122 -12.13 0.85 14.36
N TYR A 123 -11.47 0.07 13.50
CA TYR A 123 -11.98 -1.23 13.05
C TYR A 123 -11.63 -2.37 14.01
N THR A 124 -10.44 -2.35 14.65
CA THR A 124 -10.11 -3.36 15.65
C THR A 124 -11.05 -3.29 16.85
N ASN A 125 -11.54 -2.10 17.23
CA ASN A 125 -12.58 -1.94 18.25
C ASN A 125 -13.89 -2.64 17.87
N ARG A 126 -14.24 -2.67 16.58
CA ARG A 126 -15.40 -3.43 16.08
C ARG A 126 -15.16 -4.93 16.16
N VAL A 127 -13.95 -5.39 15.80
CA VAL A 127 -13.54 -6.79 15.98
C VAL A 127 -13.63 -7.19 17.45
N LEU A 128 -13.10 -6.36 18.37
CA LEU A 128 -13.18 -6.61 19.80
C LEU A 128 -14.63 -6.71 20.28
N LYS A 129 -15.49 -5.78 19.88
CA LYS A 129 -16.92 -5.80 20.24
C LYS A 129 -17.60 -7.10 19.80
N GLU A 130 -17.28 -7.59 18.61
CA GLU A 130 -17.91 -8.78 18.04
C GLU A 130 -17.37 -10.09 18.61
N TRP A 131 -16.06 -10.16 18.90
CA TRP A 131 -15.37 -11.43 19.16
C TRP A 131 -14.92 -11.64 20.61
N LYS A 132 -14.95 -10.61 21.47
CA LYS A 132 -14.46 -10.67 22.86
C LYS A 132 -15.02 -11.82 23.70
N GLU A 133 -16.27 -12.23 23.45
CA GLU A 133 -16.97 -13.29 24.16
C GLU A 133 -17.08 -14.59 23.34
N LYS A 134 -16.61 -14.57 22.08
CA LYS A 134 -16.76 -15.70 21.13
C LYS A 134 -15.46 -16.47 20.95
N ASN A 135 -14.38 -15.75 20.64
CA ASN A 135 -13.09 -16.38 20.34
C ASN A 135 -11.94 -15.41 20.63
N LYS A 136 -11.15 -15.78 21.64
CA LYS A 136 -9.99 -15.01 22.11
C LYS A 136 -8.92 -14.80 21.04
N THR A 137 -8.83 -15.66 20.02
CA THR A 137 -7.87 -15.52 18.91
C THR A 137 -8.00 -14.17 18.20
N HIS A 138 -9.23 -13.69 17.99
CA HIS A 138 -9.48 -12.41 17.32
C HIS A 138 -9.12 -11.22 18.23
N VAL A 139 -9.35 -11.36 19.53
CA VAL A 139 -8.93 -10.36 20.52
C VAL A 139 -7.41 -10.22 20.51
N ASP A 140 -6.70 -11.34 20.61
CA ASP A 140 -5.24 -11.33 20.62
C ASP A 140 -4.67 -10.87 19.27
N TRP A 141 -5.35 -11.19 18.16
CA TRP A 141 -5.01 -10.69 16.83
C TRP A 141 -5.04 -9.16 16.76
N THR A 142 -6.08 -8.53 17.32
CA THR A 142 -6.14 -7.05 17.37
C THR A 142 -4.99 -6.46 18.18
N LYS A 143 -4.67 -7.07 19.33
CA LYS A 143 -3.58 -6.60 20.19
C LYS A 143 -2.23 -6.68 19.49
N ALA A 144 -1.95 -7.82 18.85
CA ALA A 144 -0.70 -8.04 18.12
C ALA A 144 -0.50 -7.04 16.97
N TRP A 145 -1.56 -6.70 16.24
CA TRP A 145 -1.47 -5.69 15.18
C TRP A 145 -1.22 -4.27 15.73
N ILE A 146 -1.97 -3.85 16.74
CA ILE A 146 -1.78 -2.54 17.38
C ILE A 146 -0.38 -2.42 18.01
N GLU A 147 0.12 -3.51 18.61
CA GLU A 147 1.48 -3.58 19.15
C GLU A 147 2.52 -3.45 18.03
N THR A 148 2.32 -4.10 16.88
CA THR A 148 3.21 -3.98 15.72
C THR A 148 3.40 -2.51 15.30
N LEU A 149 2.31 -1.75 15.19
CA LEU A 149 2.38 -0.33 14.81
C LEU A 149 2.91 0.57 15.94
N THR A 150 2.67 0.18 17.19
CA THR A 150 3.22 0.87 18.38
C THR A 150 4.75 0.72 18.45
N GLU A 151 5.26 -0.50 18.25
CA GLU A 151 6.71 -0.74 18.19
C GLU A 151 7.33 -0.07 16.97
N LEU A 152 6.65 -0.04 15.81
CA LEU A 152 7.09 0.74 14.66
C LEU A 152 7.21 2.23 15.00
N GLN A 153 6.24 2.80 15.71
CA GLN A 153 6.31 4.19 16.15
C GLN A 153 7.51 4.43 17.07
N LYS A 154 7.75 3.54 18.05
CA LYS A 154 8.89 3.63 18.98
C LYS A 154 10.22 3.56 18.23
N PHE A 155 10.35 2.61 17.32
CA PHE A 155 11.50 2.46 16.43
C PHE A 155 11.80 3.76 15.67
N ILE A 156 10.78 4.37 15.06
CA ILE A 156 10.93 5.62 14.33
C ILE A 156 11.37 6.75 15.26
N ARG A 157 10.80 6.87 16.46
CA ARG A 157 11.20 7.91 17.43
C ARG A 157 12.66 7.79 17.83
N GLN A 158 13.16 6.57 18.00
CA GLN A 158 14.52 6.29 18.45
C GLN A 158 15.58 6.43 17.35
N HIS A 159 15.24 6.09 16.10
CA HIS A 159 16.23 5.97 15.02
C HIS A 159 16.02 6.92 13.84
N HIS A 160 14.81 7.47 13.68
CA HIS A 160 14.36 8.18 12.49
C HIS A 160 13.45 9.37 12.84
N THR A 161 13.78 10.09 13.91
CA THR A 161 12.91 11.06 14.58
C THR A 161 12.32 12.12 13.62
N THR A 162 13.14 12.65 12.72
CA THR A 162 12.77 13.71 11.75
C THR A 162 12.64 13.20 10.32
N GLY A 163 12.64 11.88 10.12
CA GLY A 163 12.60 11.24 8.81
C GLY A 163 13.56 10.06 8.72
N LEU A 164 13.47 9.33 7.60
CA LEU A 164 14.40 8.24 7.30
C LEU A 164 15.85 8.75 7.28
N VAL A 165 16.70 8.06 8.02
CA VAL A 165 18.14 8.34 8.12
C VAL A 165 18.89 7.37 7.23
N TRP A 166 19.68 7.91 6.31
CA TRP A 166 20.61 7.17 5.47
C TRP A 166 21.98 7.12 6.15
N SER A 167 22.76 6.08 5.89
CA SER A 167 24.10 5.92 6.47
C SER A 167 25.05 7.07 6.14
N GLY A 168 24.91 7.68 4.95
CA GLY A 168 25.83 8.69 4.43
C GLY A 168 27.20 8.12 3.99
N THR A 169 27.47 6.85 4.31
CA THR A 169 28.61 6.06 3.85
C THR A 169 28.15 4.98 2.87
N GLY A 170 29.05 4.46 2.03
CA GLY A 170 28.74 3.50 0.96
C GLY A 170 28.44 4.15 -0.40
N THR A 171 28.12 3.31 -1.39
CA THR A 171 27.72 3.76 -2.73
C THR A 171 26.32 4.36 -2.70
N VAL A 172 26.00 5.21 -3.69
CA VAL A 172 24.62 5.65 -3.89
C VAL A 172 23.76 4.43 -4.18
N ALA A 173 22.66 4.25 -3.45
CA ALA A 173 21.76 3.12 -3.67
C ALA A 173 21.16 3.19 -5.08
N ALA A 174 21.56 2.29 -5.97
CA ALA A 174 21.01 2.21 -7.31
C ALA A 174 19.76 1.32 -7.31
N PRO A 175 18.60 1.79 -7.79
CA PRO A 175 17.45 0.92 -7.97
C PRO A 175 17.70 -0.11 -9.09
N PRO A 176 16.96 -1.23 -9.11
CA PRO A 176 17.02 -2.18 -10.21
C PRO A 176 16.72 -1.47 -11.54
N PRO A 177 17.34 -1.90 -12.66
CA PRO A 177 17.14 -1.28 -13.96
C PRO A 177 15.66 -1.26 -14.32
N PRO A 178 15.16 -0.18 -14.97
CA PRO A 178 13.75 -0.06 -15.31
C PRO A 178 13.32 -1.27 -16.16
N PRO A 179 12.12 -1.84 -15.91
CA PRO A 179 11.62 -2.91 -16.74
C PRO A 179 11.55 -2.43 -18.20
N PRO A 180 11.92 -3.28 -19.18
CA PRO A 180 11.89 -2.90 -20.58
C PRO A 180 10.49 -2.41 -20.95
N PRO A 181 10.38 -1.35 -21.78
CA PRO A 181 9.08 -0.78 -22.13
C PRO A 181 8.17 -1.87 -22.67
N LYS A 182 7.05 -2.13 -21.98
CA LYS A 182 6.01 -3.05 -22.46
C LYS A 182 5.60 -2.54 -23.85
N LYS A 183 5.89 -3.31 -24.91
CA LYS A 183 5.47 -3.00 -26.27
C LYS A 183 3.97 -2.72 -26.21
N LYS A 184 3.56 -1.45 -26.35
CA LYS A 184 2.16 -1.08 -26.50
C LYS A 184 1.66 -1.84 -27.72
N LYS A 185 0.84 -2.89 -27.53
CA LYS A 185 0.07 -3.48 -28.63
C LYS A 185 -0.80 -2.33 -29.15
N LYS A 186 -0.41 -1.72 -30.27
CA LYS A 186 -1.24 -0.76 -31.00
C LYS A 186 -2.59 -1.43 -31.20
N LYS A 187 -3.61 -0.99 -30.46
CA LYS A 187 -4.99 -1.40 -30.68
C LYS A 187 -5.34 -0.83 -32.05
N LYS A 188 -5.28 -1.67 -33.09
CA LYS A 188 -5.61 -1.30 -34.47
C LYS A 188 -7.05 -0.78 -34.45
N LYS A 189 -7.22 0.53 -34.52
CA LYS A 189 -8.52 1.19 -34.65
C LYS A 189 -9.09 0.66 -35.98
N ARG A 190 -10.06 -0.26 -35.93
CA ARG A 190 -10.80 -0.68 -37.12
C ARG A 190 -11.62 0.53 -37.54
N GLU A 191 -11.10 1.30 -38.49
CA GLU A 191 -11.90 2.25 -39.26
C GLU A 191 -12.98 1.46 -39.97
N LYS A 192 -14.24 1.65 -39.56
CA LYS A 192 -15.39 1.27 -40.35
C LYS A 192 -15.48 2.28 -41.48
N GLY A 193 -15.06 1.88 -42.68
CA GLY A 193 -15.28 2.66 -43.89
C GLY A 193 -16.77 2.87 -44.12
N TRP A 194 -17.19 4.13 -44.21
CA TRP A 194 -18.46 4.51 -44.81
C TRP A 194 -18.16 4.81 -46.28
N PHE A 195 -18.56 3.89 -47.15
CA PHE A 195 -18.59 4.10 -48.59
C PHE A 195 -19.84 4.95 -48.88
N LEU A 196 -19.68 6.22 -49.20
CA LEU A 196 -20.76 7.06 -49.69
C LEU A 196 -20.39 7.61 -51.06
N SER A 197 -21.16 7.16 -52.05
CA SER A 197 -21.21 7.63 -53.44
C SER A 197 -21.30 9.17 -53.50
N GLY A 198 -20.59 9.76 -54.46
CA GLY A 198 -20.28 11.19 -54.56
C GLY A 198 -21.42 12.11 -54.97
N GLU A 199 -22.58 12.03 -54.30
CA GLU A 199 -23.76 12.84 -54.66
C GLU A 199 -24.53 13.46 -53.49
N ASN A 200 -23.98 13.50 -52.27
CA ASN A 200 -24.76 14.06 -51.15
C ASN A 200 -23.96 14.84 -50.09
N MET A 201 -22.93 15.58 -50.51
CA MET A 201 -22.16 16.47 -49.62
C MET A 201 -22.81 17.86 -49.45
N TYR A 202 -23.67 18.29 -50.38
CA TYR A 202 -24.26 19.63 -50.35
C TYR A 202 -25.51 19.76 -49.46
N GLU A 203 -26.26 18.68 -49.22
CA GLU A 203 -27.46 18.74 -48.35
C GLU A 203 -27.12 18.75 -46.85
N LEU A 204 -26.01 18.14 -46.45
CA LEU A 204 -25.59 18.07 -45.04
C LEU A 204 -25.10 19.43 -44.50
N VAL A 205 -24.56 20.29 -45.35
CA VAL A 205 -24.08 21.64 -44.94
C VAL A 205 -25.26 22.61 -44.72
N ARG A 206 -26.40 22.41 -45.39
CA ARG A 206 -27.61 23.23 -45.15
C ARG A 206 -28.35 22.88 -43.86
N ARG A 207 -28.27 21.64 -43.39
CA ARG A 207 -28.94 21.21 -42.14
C ARG A 207 -28.25 21.70 -40.87
N ASP A 208 -26.94 21.94 -40.92
CA ASP A 208 -26.16 22.35 -39.74
C ASP A 208 -26.21 23.87 -39.46
N GLN A 209 -26.66 24.69 -40.41
CA GLN A 209 -26.89 26.13 -40.18
C GLN A 209 -28.26 26.46 -39.58
N LEU A 210 -29.26 25.56 -39.68
CA LEU A 210 -30.62 25.83 -39.20
C LEU A 210 -30.85 25.50 -37.71
N TYR A 211 -29.92 24.78 -37.04
CA TYR A 211 -30.08 24.42 -35.62
C TYR A 211 -29.50 25.42 -34.61
N LYS A 212 -28.94 26.55 -35.06
CA LYS A 212 -28.44 27.62 -34.17
C LYS A 212 -29.44 28.76 -33.90
N PHE A 213 -30.72 28.60 -34.28
CA PHE A 213 -31.74 29.65 -34.08
C PHE A 213 -33.00 29.22 -33.30
N LEU A 214 -33.08 28.01 -32.74
CA LEU A 214 -34.26 27.55 -31.98
C LEU A 214 -33.94 26.65 -30.78
N LEU A 215 -33.16 27.14 -29.81
CA LEU A 215 -33.25 26.83 -28.37
C LEU A 215 -32.19 27.61 -27.58
#